data_AF-K2RMC6-F1
#
_entry.id   AF-K2RMC6-F1
#
_cell.length_a   1.000
_cell.length_b   1.000
_cell.length_c   1.000
_cell.angle_alpha   90.00
_cell.angle_beta   90.00
_cell.angle_gamma   90.00
#
_symmetry.space_group_name_H-M   'P 1'
#
loop_
_entity.id
_entity.type
_entity.pdbx_description
1 polymer ?
#
loop_
_entity_poly.entity_id
_entity_poly.type
_entity_poly.pdbx_seq_one_letter_code
_entity_poly.pdbx_strand_id
1 'polypeptide(L)' 'MANVADFDCFSQVLFRNLEDYKRMKEDPWYKEHLVGDHEKFADTKRSMMTIGWIEQFIDNGAVVNGIQG' A
#
# COMPACT_ATOMS: atom_id res chain seq x y z
N MET A 1 -2.16 0.08 27.53
CA MET A 1 -1.73 -0.39 26.21
C MET A 1 -0.32 0.13 26.01
N ALA A 2 0.69 -0.73 25.94
CA ALA A 2 2.06 -0.27 25.70
C ALA A 2 2.21 0.06 24.22
N ASN A 3 2.80 1.22 23.90
CA ASN A 3 3.13 1.56 22.51
C ASN A 3 4.35 0.72 22.12
N VAL A 4 4.12 -0.46 21.54
CA VAL A 4 5.17 -1.43 21.20
C VAL A 4 5.93 -0.99 19.94
N ALA A 5 5.31 -0.17 19.09
CA ALA A 5 5.87 0.32 17.85
C ALA A 5 5.88 1.85 17.83
N ASP A 6 6.87 2.43 17.16
CA ASP A 6 7.08 3.88 17.05
C ASP A 6 6.27 4.53 15.91
N PHE A 7 5.20 3.86 15.46
CA PHE A 7 4.27 4.34 14.44
C PHE A 7 2.83 4.33 14.99
N ASP A 8 2.06 5.33 14.60
CA ASP A 8 0.65 5.53 14.99
C ASP A 8 -0.35 4.98 13.98
N CYS A 9 0.10 4.71 12.75
CA CYS A 9 -0.72 4.21 11.65
C CYS A 9 0.08 3.25 10.74
N PHE A 10 -0.62 2.28 10.15
CA PHE A 10 -0.11 1.43 9.07
C PHE A 10 -1.14 1.38 7.94
N SER A 11 -0.74 1.79 6.74
CA SER A 11 -1.57 1.76 5.53
C SER A 11 -0.95 0.82 4.50
N GLN A 12 -1.79 0.05 3.81
CA GLN A 12 -1.37 -0.87 2.77
C GLN A 12 -2.23 -0.67 1.53
N VAL A 13 -1.58 -0.57 0.37
CA VAL A 13 -2.24 -0.50 -0.93
C VAL A 13 -1.79 -1.71 -1.74
N LEU A 14 -2.75 -2.50 -2.20
CA LEU A 14 -2.49 -3.66 -3.06
C LEU A 14 -2.85 -3.31 -4.51
N PHE A 15 -1.97 -3.70 -5.43
CA PHE A 15 -2.19 -3.62 -6.86
C PHE A 15 -2.23 -5.03 -7.44
N ARG A 16 -3.03 -5.27 -8.47
CA ARG A 16 -3.14 -6.61 -9.09
C ARG A 16 -1.85 -7.01 -9.79
N ASN A 17 -1.12 -6.03 -10.30
CA ASN A 17 0.13 -6.19 -11.01
C ASN A 17 0.93 -4.87 -10.97
N LEU A 18 2.16 -4.91 -11.47
CA LEU A 18 3.06 -3.74 -11.51
C LEU A 18 2.57 -2.63 -12.45
N GLU A 19 1.87 -2.96 -13.52
CA GLU A 19 1.37 -1.97 -14.49
C GLU A 19 0.26 -1.11 -13.89
N ASP A 20 -0.59 -1.67 -13.03
CA ASP A 20 -1.60 -0.90 -12.28
C ASP A 20 -0.95 0.16 -11.39
N TYR A 21 0.16 -0.20 -10.71
CA TYR A 21 0.94 0.75 -9.90
C TYR A 21 1.53 1.89 -10.75
N LYS A 22 2.10 1.56 -11.92
CA LYS A 22 2.64 2.55 -12.86
C LYS A 22 1.54 3.49 -13.36
N ARG A 23 0.40 2.95 -13.81
CA ARG A 23 -0.72 3.76 -14.30
C ARG A 23 -1.24 4.72 -13.23
N MET A 24 -1.37 4.28 -11.98
CA MET A 24 -1.74 5.16 -10.87
C MET A 24 -0.71 6.29 -10.68
N LYS A 25 0.60 5.98 -10.73
CA LYS A 25 1.65 7.00 -10.62
C LYS A 25 1.64 8.00 -11.78
N GLU A 26 1.14 7.61 -12.95
CA GLU A 26 1.06 8.45 -14.13
C GLU A 26 -0.24 9.28 -14.21
N ASP A 27 -1.30 8.83 -13.54
CA ASP A 27 -2.63 9.42 -13.56
C ASP A 27 -2.63 10.91 -13.16
N PRO A 28 -3.18 11.81 -14.01
CA PRO A 28 -3.20 13.25 -13.73
C PRO A 28 -4.01 13.61 -12.49
N TRP A 29 -5.13 12.93 -12.25
CA TRP A 29 -5.99 13.22 -11.12
C TRP A 29 -5.31 12.86 -9.80
N TYR A 30 -4.65 11.69 -9.75
CA TYR A 30 -3.83 11.26 -8.61
C TYR A 30 -2.69 12.25 -8.32
N LYS A 31 -2.00 12.73 -9.34
CA LYS A 31 -0.92 13.73 -9.17
C LYS A 31 -1.43 15.04 -8.60
N GLU A 32 -2.55 15.54 -9.10
CA GLU A 32 -3.12 16.81 -8.67
C GLU A 32 -3.71 16.74 -7.26
N HIS A 33 -4.39 15.65 -6.93
CA HIS A 33 -5.23 15.58 -5.72
C HIS A 33 -4.63 14.76 -4.58
N LEU A 34 -3.79 13.75 -4.85
CA LEU A 34 -3.35 12.77 -3.83
C LEU A 34 -1.85 12.81 -3.53
N VAL A 35 -0.98 13.08 -4.51
CA VAL A 35 0.49 13.01 -4.31
C VAL A 35 0.96 13.92 -3.18
N GLY A 36 0.49 15.17 -3.16
CA GLY A 36 0.89 16.15 -2.13
C GLY A 36 0.14 16.03 -0.80
N ASP A 37 -0.85 15.13 -0.69
CA ASP A 37 -1.68 15.06 0.52
C ASP A 37 -0.91 14.48 1.71
N HIS A 38 0.04 13.57 1.44
CA HIS A 38 0.90 12.97 2.46
C HIS A 38 1.69 14.00 3.27
N GLU A 39 1.99 15.17 2.69
CA GLU A 39 2.68 16.26 3.40
C GLU A 39 1.80 16.96 4.43
N LYS A 40 0.46 16.83 4.32
CA LYS A 40 -0.50 17.49 5.20
C LYS A 40 -0.89 16.62 6.39
N PHE A 41 -0.95 15.29 6.20
CA PHE A 41 -1.46 14.37 7.22
C PHE A 41 -0.41 13.41 7.80
N ALA A 42 0.74 13.21 7.14
CA ALA A 42 1.79 12.30 7.62
C ALA A 42 3.08 13.05 7.96
N ASP A 43 3.79 12.59 9.00
CA ASP A 43 5.18 12.97 9.22
C ASP A 43 6.06 12.19 8.23
N THR A 44 6.26 12.76 7.05
CA THR A 44 7.04 12.12 5.98
C THR A 44 8.50 11.85 6.36
N LYS A 45 9.04 12.48 7.41
CA LYS A 45 10.40 12.21 7.90
C LYS A 45 10.48 10.93 8.74
N ARG A 46 9.41 10.60 9.46
CA ARG A 46 9.29 9.38 10.28
C ARG A 46 8.51 8.26 9.59
N SER A 47 7.89 8.56 8.44
CA SER A 47 7.19 7.58 7.63
C SER A 47 8.16 6.60 6.97
N MET A 48 7.84 5.31 7.04
CA MET A 48 8.57 4.24 6.37
C MET A 48 7.68 3.61 5.31
N MET A 49 8.26 3.32 4.14
CA MET A 49 7.56 2.67 3.04
C MET A 49 8.30 1.41 2.61
N THR A 50 7.54 0.33 2.41
CA THR A 50 8.05 -0.92 1.87
C THR A 50 7.25 -1.28 0.63
N ILE A 51 7.92 -1.75 -0.42
CA ILE A 51 7.28 -2.26 -1.62
C ILE A 51 7.63 -3.74 -1.70
N GLY A 52 6.62 -4.58 -1.91
CA GLY A 52 6.79 -6.02 -1.94
C GLY A 52 5.81 -6.70 -2.89
N TRP A 53 6.08 -7.97 -3.16
CA TRP A 53 5.20 -8.86 -3.89
C TRP A 53 4.44 -9.73 -2.91
N ILE A 54 3.14 -9.91 -3.12
CA ILE A 54 2.27 -10.69 -2.24
C ILE A 54 1.72 -11.85 -3.05
N GLU A 55 1.94 -13.07 -2.55
CA GLU A 55 1.35 -14.29 -3.10
C GLU A 55 0.47 -14.96 -2.04
N GLN A 56 -0.72 -15.37 -2.46
CA GLN A 56 -1.62 -16.17 -1.63
C GLN A 56 -1.59 -17.62 -2.11
N PHE A 57 -1.24 -18.53 -1.20
CA PHE A 57 -1.17 -19.96 -1.47
C PHE A 57 -2.38 -20.72 -0.90
N ILE A 58 -2.99 -20.19 0.15
CA ILE A 58 -4.16 -20.76 0.81
C ILE A 58 -5.18 -19.65 1.04
N ASP A 59 -6.43 -19.93 0.66
CA ASP A 59 -7.58 -19.10 1.00
C ASP A 59 -8.70 -19.98 1.54
N ASN A 60 -9.23 -19.65 2.73
CA ASN A 60 -10.32 -20.39 3.38
C ASN A 60 -10.13 -21.93 3.43
N GLY A 61 -8.87 -22.39 3.62
CA GLY A 61 -8.52 -23.81 3.68
C GLY A 61 -8.35 -24.51 2.33
N ALA A 62 -8.53 -23.81 1.21
CA ALA A 62 -8.26 -24.32 -0.14
C ALA A 62 -6.94 -23.76 -0.70
N VAL A 63 -6.22 -24.59 -1.45
CA VAL A 63 -5.04 -24.14 -2.20
C VAL A 63 -5.50 -23.24 -3.36
N VAL A 64 -4.91 -22.06 -3.46
CA VAL A 64 -5.18 -21.08 -4.53
C VAL A 64 -3.89 -20.70 -5.25
N ASN A 65 -4.02 -20.15 -6.46
CA ASN A 65 -2.89 -19.66 -7.26
C ASN A 65 -2.90 -18.12 -7.28
N GLY A 66 -2.53 -17.52 -6.15
CA GLY A 66 -2.50 -16.06 -5.98
C GLY A 66 -3.81 -15.48 -5.43
N ILE A 67 -3.77 -14.18 -5.16
CA ILE A 67 -4.92 -13.41 -4.66
C ILE A 67 -5.94 -13.27 -5.79
N GLN A 68 -7.19 -13.68 -5.52
CA GLN A 68 -8.32 -13.46 -6.41
C GLN A 68 -9.05 -12.17 -5.99
N GLY A 69 -9.33 -11.28 -6.95
CA GLY A 69 -9.98 -10.00 -6.71
C GLY A 69 -10.90 -9.59 -7.83
#